data_AF-A0AAX2R181-F1
#
_entry.id   AF-A0AAX2R181-F1
#
_cell.length_a   1.000
_cell.length_b   1.000
_cell.length_c   1.000
_cell.angle_alpha   90.00
_cell.angle_beta   90.00
_cell.angle_gamma   90.00
#
_symmetry.space_group_name_H-M   'P 1'
#
loop_
_entity.id
_entity.type
_entity.pdbx_description
1 polymer ?
#
loop_
_entity_poly.entity_id
_entity_poly.type
_entity_poly.pdbx_seq_one_letter_code
_entity_poly.pdbx_strand_id
1 'polypeptide(L)'
;MPDFINTEHCVEKLFPVGTTFSFEGKKYQVALCGKPRPARGECKTDVYIKGIASDGEAREIKISVKQKNADFLENKMSFDRACEIFGKDASGIIKQCLLSIQDSFVADNLVYFEKKGKTGAHTMKLGWKFELLNKLSGEKSGALKLTEEQKYDIFAGINLSENKKNSSVNGQIIKNSGVANYILNIDDENLTQDTCLKMLQPIEEYAKFQTIYFACKALNYRFDRNKWDGPRPLSVYVDWFVDNGKLDAHLAFDNPLEHNGNEVGEKLRNILNELKIKKFDDLRGVLSPNVKCYFGK
;
A
#
# COMPACT_ATOMS: atom_id res chain seq x y z
N MET A 1 -20.03 5.61 1.61
CA MET A 1 -18.87 5.32 0.75
C MET A 1 -19.39 4.45 -0.37
N PRO A 2 -19.24 4.82 -1.64
CA PRO A 2 -19.38 3.85 -2.72
C PRO A 2 -18.38 2.72 -2.44
N ASP A 3 -18.86 1.48 -2.36
CA ASP A 3 -18.00 0.33 -2.09
C ASP A 3 -17.06 0.13 -3.29
N PHE A 4 -15.74 0.06 -3.08
CA PHE A 4 -14.75 -0.10 -4.17
C PHE A 4 -15.06 -1.30 -5.07
N ILE A 5 -15.49 -2.40 -4.42
CA ILE A 5 -15.92 -3.62 -5.09
C ILE A 5 -17.10 -3.36 -6.03
N ASN A 6 -18.01 -2.46 -5.66
CA ASN A 6 -19.14 -2.11 -6.51
C ASN A 6 -18.69 -1.35 -7.76
N THR A 7 -17.69 -0.46 -7.66
CA THR A 7 -17.21 0.30 -8.82
C THR A 7 -16.51 -0.58 -9.85
N GLU A 8 -15.60 -1.46 -9.42
CA GLU A 8 -14.92 -2.40 -10.34
C GLU A 8 -15.95 -3.30 -11.07
N HIS A 9 -16.92 -3.81 -10.31
CA HIS A 9 -17.98 -4.65 -10.84
C HIS A 9 -18.93 -3.89 -11.78
N CYS A 10 -19.18 -2.61 -11.54
CA CYS A 10 -19.93 -1.76 -12.47
C CYS A 10 -19.20 -1.63 -13.81
N VAL A 11 -17.88 -1.40 -13.82
CA VAL A 11 -17.09 -1.31 -15.05
C VAL A 11 -17.10 -2.65 -15.81
N GLU A 12 -16.92 -3.77 -15.11
CA GLU A 12 -16.98 -5.11 -15.69
C GLU A 12 -18.31 -5.36 -16.42
N LYS A 13 -19.44 -4.98 -15.80
CA LYS A 13 -20.80 -5.14 -16.37
C LYS A 13 -21.05 -4.35 -17.65
N LEU A 14 -20.24 -3.32 -17.94
CA LEU A 14 -20.36 -2.56 -19.18
C LEU A 14 -19.89 -3.36 -20.40
N PHE A 15 -19.18 -4.48 -20.20
CA PHE A 15 -18.64 -5.30 -21.29
C PHE A 15 -19.09 -6.76 -21.21
N PRO A 16 -20.39 -7.07 -21.35
CA PRO A 16 -20.84 -8.46 -21.43
C PRO A 16 -20.25 -9.16 -22.65
N VAL A 17 -19.82 -10.41 -22.48
CA VAL A 17 -19.28 -11.24 -23.57
C VAL A 17 -20.32 -11.37 -24.69
N GLY A 18 -19.88 -11.26 -25.95
CA GLY A 18 -20.73 -11.31 -27.14
C GLY A 18 -21.28 -9.96 -27.60
N THR A 19 -21.25 -8.93 -26.75
CA THR A 19 -21.62 -7.55 -27.12
C THR A 19 -20.49 -6.87 -27.91
N THR A 20 -20.72 -5.66 -28.40
CA THR A 20 -19.72 -4.90 -29.17
C THR A 20 -19.42 -3.56 -28.55
N PHE A 21 -18.19 -3.08 -28.72
CA PHE A 21 -17.77 -1.73 -28.35
C PHE A 21 -16.90 -1.11 -29.45
N SER A 22 -16.79 0.22 -29.45
CA SER A 22 -15.92 0.97 -30.36
C SER A 22 -14.77 1.60 -29.59
N PHE A 23 -13.53 1.35 -30.00
CA PHE A 23 -12.34 1.86 -29.35
C PHE A 23 -11.27 2.22 -30.38
N GLU A 24 -10.67 3.41 -30.25
CA GLU A 24 -9.62 3.92 -31.16
C GLU A 24 -10.01 3.82 -32.66
N GLY A 25 -11.28 4.09 -32.97
CA GLY A 25 -11.80 4.10 -34.34
C GLY A 25 -12.17 2.72 -34.91
N LYS A 26 -12.04 1.64 -34.14
CA LYS A 26 -12.40 0.27 -34.57
C LYS A 26 -13.49 -0.35 -33.69
N LYS A 27 -14.33 -1.19 -34.30
CA LYS A 27 -15.39 -1.94 -33.60
C LYS A 27 -14.89 -3.35 -33.25
N TYR A 28 -15.14 -3.77 -32.02
CA TYR A 28 -14.73 -5.07 -31.47
C TYR A 28 -15.93 -5.78 -30.87
N GLN A 29 -15.96 -7.12 -30.96
CA GLN A 29 -16.83 -7.97 -30.16
C GLN A 29 -16.10 -8.39 -28.88
N VAL A 30 -16.75 -8.29 -27.73
CA VAL A 30 -16.18 -8.73 -26.44
C VAL A 30 -16.06 -10.25 -26.43
N ALA A 31 -14.82 -10.74 -26.43
CA ALA A 31 -14.52 -12.18 -26.35
C ALA A 31 -14.27 -12.63 -24.90
N LEU A 32 -13.74 -11.75 -24.05
CA LEU A 32 -13.54 -12.03 -22.63
C LEU A 32 -13.62 -10.75 -21.81
N CYS A 33 -14.27 -10.81 -20.65
CA CYS A 33 -14.28 -9.74 -19.66
C CYS A 33 -14.25 -10.35 -18.26
N GLY A 34 -13.46 -9.77 -17.34
CA GLY A 34 -13.50 -10.16 -15.93
C GLY A 34 -12.36 -9.55 -15.11
N LYS A 35 -12.46 -9.66 -13.78
CA LYS A 35 -11.37 -9.27 -12.86
C LYS A 35 -10.22 -10.29 -12.89
N PRO A 36 -8.98 -9.88 -13.20
CA PRO A 36 -7.81 -10.74 -13.06
C PRO A 36 -7.55 -11.10 -11.60
N ARG A 37 -7.28 -12.38 -11.34
CA ARG A 37 -7.00 -12.91 -10.00
C ARG A 37 -5.66 -13.67 -10.01
N PRO A 38 -4.62 -13.15 -9.34
CA PRO A 38 -3.37 -13.88 -9.21
C PRO A 38 -3.49 -14.98 -8.16
N ALA A 39 -2.52 -15.90 -8.12
CA ALA A 39 -2.52 -16.99 -7.13
C ALA A 39 -2.41 -16.49 -5.68
N ARG A 40 -1.78 -15.33 -5.45
CA ARG A 40 -1.63 -14.71 -4.14
C ARG A 40 -1.63 -13.19 -4.23
N GLY A 41 -2.37 -12.54 -3.33
CA GLY A 41 -2.47 -11.08 -3.26
C GLY A 41 -3.34 -10.50 -4.37
N GLU A 42 -3.06 -9.27 -4.76
CA GLU A 42 -3.76 -8.55 -5.83
C GLU A 42 -2.74 -8.14 -6.92
N CYS A 43 -3.22 -7.99 -8.15
CA CYS A 43 -2.48 -7.36 -9.25
C CYS A 43 -2.97 -5.91 -9.48
N LYS A 44 -2.45 -5.21 -10.49
CA LYS A 44 -2.80 -3.80 -10.76
C LYS A 44 -4.03 -3.63 -11.65
N THR A 45 -4.35 -4.65 -12.43
CA THR A 45 -5.55 -4.64 -13.28
C THR A 45 -6.75 -5.06 -12.46
N ASP A 46 -7.75 -4.19 -12.43
CA ASP A 46 -9.03 -4.40 -11.76
C ASP A 46 -10.07 -5.00 -12.72
N VAL A 47 -10.04 -4.60 -14.00
CA VAL A 47 -10.91 -5.14 -15.06
C VAL A 47 -10.09 -5.43 -16.32
N TYR A 48 -10.18 -6.65 -16.82
CA TYR A 48 -9.60 -7.07 -18.10
C TYR A 48 -10.71 -7.24 -19.13
N ILE A 49 -10.51 -6.69 -20.34
CA ILE A 49 -11.41 -6.82 -21.48
C ILE A 49 -10.60 -7.23 -22.71
N LYS A 50 -11.04 -8.25 -23.42
CA LYS A 50 -10.51 -8.67 -24.72
C LYS A 50 -11.59 -8.51 -25.78
N GLY A 51 -11.33 -7.64 -26.75
CA GLY A 51 -12.14 -7.46 -27.95
C GLY A 51 -11.51 -8.12 -29.16
N ILE A 52 -12.32 -8.66 -30.07
CA ILE A 52 -11.90 -9.19 -31.37
C ILE A 52 -12.64 -8.42 -32.46
N ALA A 53 -11.89 -7.82 -33.39
CA ALA A 53 -12.46 -7.14 -34.55
C ALA A 53 -12.83 -8.13 -35.67
N SER A 54 -13.59 -7.67 -36.66
CA SER A 54 -14.05 -8.52 -37.78
C SER A 54 -12.92 -9.10 -38.64
N ASP A 55 -11.76 -8.44 -38.66
CA ASP A 55 -10.54 -8.91 -39.35
C ASP A 55 -9.66 -9.82 -38.48
N GLY A 56 -10.12 -10.18 -37.27
CA GLY A 56 -9.41 -11.05 -36.34
C GLY A 56 -8.41 -10.34 -35.43
N GLU A 57 -8.22 -9.02 -35.56
CA GLU A 57 -7.35 -8.27 -34.65
C GLU A 57 -7.90 -8.32 -33.21
N ALA A 58 -7.03 -8.66 -32.25
CA ALA A 58 -7.37 -8.68 -30.83
C ALA A 58 -6.89 -7.40 -30.13
N ARG A 59 -7.74 -6.82 -29.29
CA ARG A 59 -7.40 -5.68 -28.43
C ARG A 59 -7.63 -6.04 -26.97
N GLU A 60 -6.61 -5.82 -26.13
CA GLU A 60 -6.70 -6.01 -24.67
C GLU A 60 -6.71 -4.66 -23.95
N ILE A 61 -7.77 -4.43 -23.17
CA ILE A 61 -7.91 -3.27 -22.30
C ILE A 61 -7.84 -3.76 -20.86
N LYS A 62 -6.80 -3.34 -20.14
CA LYS A 62 -6.45 -3.77 -18.78
C LYS A 62 -6.49 -2.56 -17.88
N ILE A 63 -7.62 -2.38 -17.22
CA ILE A 63 -7.99 -1.16 -16.53
C ILE A 63 -7.59 -1.25 -15.06
N SER A 64 -6.83 -0.27 -14.57
CA SER A 64 -6.77 0.04 -13.13
C SER A 64 -7.82 1.12 -12.82
N VAL A 65 -8.74 0.81 -11.91
CA VAL A 65 -9.84 1.69 -11.53
C VAL A 65 -9.43 2.48 -10.28
N LYS A 66 -9.61 3.80 -10.32
CA LYS A 66 -9.34 4.71 -9.21
C LYS A 66 -10.59 5.51 -8.88
N GLN A 67 -10.99 5.46 -7.60
CA GLN A 67 -11.96 6.39 -7.05
C GLN A 67 -11.24 7.65 -6.56
N LYS A 68 -11.92 8.79 -6.57
CA LYS A 68 -11.37 10.10 -6.15
C LYS A 68 -10.80 10.14 -4.72
N ASN A 69 -11.32 9.31 -3.83
CA ASN A 69 -10.88 9.19 -2.43
C ASN A 69 -9.76 8.16 -2.23
N ALA A 70 -9.30 7.49 -3.29
CA ALA A 70 -8.24 6.50 -3.23
C ALA A 70 -6.87 7.20 -3.12
N ASP A 71 -6.36 7.27 -1.91
CA ASP A 71 -5.08 7.93 -1.66
C ASP A 71 -3.88 7.01 -1.89
N PHE A 72 -4.06 5.69 -1.75
CA PHE A 72 -2.98 4.71 -1.79
C PHE A 72 -2.69 4.23 -3.21
N LEU A 73 -1.41 4.25 -3.56
CA LEU A 73 -0.87 3.64 -4.77
C LEU A 73 -0.23 2.28 -4.47
N GLU A 74 0.44 2.18 -3.31
CA GLU A 74 0.94 0.94 -2.73
C GLU A 74 0.63 0.93 -1.24
N ASN A 75 0.00 -0.15 -0.77
CA ASN A 75 -0.35 -0.36 0.63
C ASN A 75 0.36 -1.62 1.14
N LYS A 76 0.95 -1.55 2.34
CA LYS A 76 1.68 -2.65 2.99
C LYS A 76 2.89 -3.09 2.15
N MET A 77 3.71 -2.13 1.71
CA MET A 77 4.87 -2.41 0.87
C MET A 77 5.79 -3.47 1.52
N SER A 78 6.12 -4.51 0.75
CA SER A 78 7.16 -5.47 1.11
C SER A 78 8.51 -5.05 0.54
N PHE A 79 9.60 -5.62 1.06
CA PHE A 79 10.93 -5.41 0.50
C PHE A 79 11.01 -5.86 -0.96
N ASP A 80 10.46 -7.05 -1.30
CA ASP A 80 10.40 -7.52 -2.69
C ASP A 80 9.71 -6.50 -3.60
N ARG A 81 8.57 -5.94 -3.18
CA ARG A 81 7.86 -4.92 -3.98
C ARG A 81 8.66 -3.63 -4.08
N ALA A 82 9.38 -3.25 -3.03
CA ALA A 82 10.30 -2.12 -3.08
C ALA A 82 11.44 -2.37 -4.09
N CYS A 83 11.97 -3.59 -4.20
CA CYS A 83 12.95 -3.96 -5.22
C CYS A 83 12.37 -3.96 -6.64
N GLU A 84 11.13 -4.43 -6.83
CA GLU A 84 10.43 -4.37 -8.13
C GLU A 84 10.29 -2.91 -8.62
N ILE A 85 10.02 -1.96 -7.71
CA ILE A 85 9.84 -0.54 -8.04
C ILE A 85 11.17 0.20 -8.11
N PHE A 86 11.99 0.16 -7.06
CA PHE A 86 13.19 0.99 -6.91
C PHE A 86 14.47 0.33 -7.43
N GLY A 87 14.40 -0.94 -7.81
CA GLY A 87 15.57 -1.72 -8.23
C GLY A 87 16.44 -2.18 -7.07
N LYS A 88 17.69 -2.53 -7.38
CA LYS A 88 18.63 -3.14 -6.42
C LYS A 88 18.97 -2.25 -5.22
N ASP A 89 18.87 -0.92 -5.37
CA ASP A 89 19.15 0.05 -4.31
C ASP A 89 17.88 0.50 -3.55
N ALA A 90 16.82 -0.32 -3.54
CA ALA A 90 15.58 -0.01 -2.85
C ALA A 90 15.79 0.38 -1.37
N SER A 91 16.67 -0.35 -0.68
CA SER A 91 17.02 -0.08 0.73
C SER A 91 17.64 1.32 0.91
N GLY A 92 18.62 1.68 0.07
CA GLY A 92 19.28 2.98 0.11
C GLY A 92 18.32 4.13 -0.18
N ILE A 93 17.47 4.00 -1.20
CA ILE A 93 16.46 4.99 -1.56
C ILE A 93 15.46 5.22 -0.41
N ILE A 94 14.92 4.14 0.16
CA ILE A 94 13.98 4.25 1.28
C ILE A 94 14.68 4.90 2.48
N LYS A 95 15.89 4.47 2.83
CA LYS A 95 16.65 5.05 3.95
C LYS A 95 16.87 6.55 3.79
N GLN A 96 17.23 7.03 2.60
CA GLN A 96 17.36 8.47 2.34
C GLN A 96 16.05 9.23 2.57
N CYS A 97 14.92 8.67 2.14
CA CYS A 97 13.60 9.26 2.40
C CYS A 97 13.27 9.31 3.90
N LEU A 98 13.64 8.29 4.66
CA LEU A 98 13.40 8.26 6.11
C LEU A 98 14.26 9.27 6.85
N LEU A 99 15.53 9.39 6.47
CA LEU A 99 16.48 10.34 7.07
C LEU A 99 16.05 11.80 6.80
N SER A 100 15.48 12.09 5.62
CA SER A 100 15.00 13.44 5.31
C SER A 100 13.84 13.92 6.20
N ILE A 101 13.17 13.00 6.91
CA ILE A 101 12.09 13.30 7.87
C ILE A 101 12.38 12.74 9.27
N GLN A 102 13.66 12.47 9.59
CA GLN A 102 14.08 11.82 10.83
C GLN A 102 13.52 12.50 12.09
N ASP A 103 13.55 13.82 12.14
CA ASP A 103 13.10 14.62 13.28
C ASP A 103 11.63 14.34 13.64
N SER A 104 10.79 14.06 12.63
CA SER A 104 9.38 13.74 12.83
C SER A 104 9.18 12.40 13.56
N PHE A 105 10.11 11.45 13.42
CA PHE A 105 10.11 10.20 14.17
C PHE A 105 10.64 10.38 15.58
N VAL A 106 11.76 11.10 15.72
CA VAL A 106 12.36 11.40 17.02
C VAL A 106 11.41 12.22 17.90
N ALA A 107 10.61 13.10 17.32
CA ALA A 107 9.59 13.88 18.02
C ALA A 107 8.34 13.08 18.43
N ASP A 108 8.10 11.89 17.87
CA ASP A 108 6.89 11.11 18.13
C ASP A 108 6.87 10.54 19.55
N ASN A 109 5.67 10.38 20.10
CA ASN A 109 5.51 9.61 21.34
C ASN A 109 5.53 8.12 20.99
N LEU A 110 6.24 7.34 21.79
CA LEU A 110 6.35 5.90 21.63
C LEU A 110 5.35 5.17 22.53
N VAL A 111 4.95 5.77 23.65
CA VAL A 111 3.98 5.22 24.60
C VAL A 111 2.83 6.20 24.79
N TYR A 112 1.60 5.70 24.69
CA TYR A 112 0.37 6.47 24.84
C TYR A 112 -0.41 5.90 26.02
N PHE A 113 -0.36 6.59 27.15
CA PHE A 113 -1.23 6.30 28.29
C PHE A 113 -2.65 6.74 27.97
N GLU A 114 -2.80 7.93 27.38
CA GLU A 114 -4.08 8.47 26.92
C GLU A 114 -4.20 8.48 25.40
N LYS A 115 -5.45 8.56 24.90
CA LYS A 115 -5.73 8.65 23.46
C LYS A 115 -5.20 9.98 22.89
N LYS A 116 -4.50 9.91 21.75
CA LYS A 116 -4.10 11.11 20.97
C LYS A 116 -4.49 10.95 19.50
N GLY A 117 -5.44 11.77 19.05
CA GLY A 117 -5.93 11.71 17.68
C GLY A 117 -6.46 10.32 17.31
N LYS A 118 -5.84 9.68 16.30
CA LYS A 118 -6.18 8.32 15.85
C LYS A 118 -5.49 7.21 16.64
N THR A 119 -4.49 7.53 17.47
CA THR A 119 -3.81 6.55 18.33
C THR A 119 -4.62 6.37 19.61
N GLY A 120 -5.03 5.13 19.90
CA GLY A 120 -5.76 4.80 21.11
C GLY A 120 -4.91 4.93 22.37
N ALA A 121 -5.58 4.97 23.53
CA ALA A 121 -4.93 4.78 24.82
C ALA A 121 -4.25 3.40 24.92
N HIS A 122 -3.39 3.24 25.92
CA HIS A 122 -2.68 2.00 26.23
C HIS A 122 -1.97 1.37 25.03
N THR A 123 -1.25 2.22 24.30
CA THR A 123 -0.63 1.85 23.03
C THR A 123 0.86 2.11 23.04
N MET A 124 1.64 1.14 22.56
CA MET A 124 3.08 1.24 22.38
C MET A 124 3.44 1.13 20.89
N LYS A 125 4.36 1.95 20.43
CA LYS A 125 4.81 1.98 19.04
C LYS A 125 5.69 0.76 18.73
N LEU A 126 5.40 0.07 17.62
CA LEU A 126 6.31 -0.96 17.08
C LEU A 126 7.18 -0.41 15.96
N GLY A 127 6.65 0.57 15.22
CA GLY A 127 7.36 1.19 14.12
C GLY A 127 6.41 1.89 13.17
N TRP A 128 6.86 2.11 11.94
CA TRP A 128 6.08 2.70 10.87
C TRP A 128 6.28 1.90 9.58
N LYS A 129 5.19 1.70 8.84
CA LYS A 129 5.16 1.03 7.54
C LYS A 129 5.37 2.06 6.44
N PHE A 130 6.08 1.70 5.38
CA PHE A 130 6.22 2.54 4.18
C PHE A 130 5.05 2.32 3.22
N GLU A 131 4.38 3.40 2.83
CA GLU A 131 3.24 3.39 1.93
C GLU A 131 3.49 4.38 0.79
N LEU A 132 3.01 4.08 -0.43
CA LEU A 132 3.01 5.07 -1.52
C LEU A 132 1.62 5.64 -1.73
N LEU A 133 1.57 6.95 -1.90
CA LEU A 133 0.33 7.73 -2.01
C LEU A 133 0.40 8.71 -3.17
N ASN A 134 -0.75 9.13 -3.65
CA ASN A 134 -0.90 10.21 -4.64
C ASN A 134 -0.91 11.61 -4.01
N LYS A 135 -0.78 11.71 -2.68
CA LYS A 135 -0.73 12.97 -1.93
C LYS A 135 0.11 12.88 -0.66
N LEU A 136 0.57 14.04 -0.17
CA LEU A 136 1.17 14.18 1.17
C LEU A 136 0.21 13.68 2.26
N SER A 137 0.75 13.03 3.29
CA SER A 137 -0.08 12.36 4.29
C SER A 137 0.52 12.38 5.70
N GLY A 138 0.45 13.56 6.32
CA GLY A 138 0.94 13.83 7.67
C GLY A 138 2.42 14.20 7.69
N GLU A 139 2.97 14.41 8.89
CA GLU A 139 4.35 14.91 9.07
C GLU A 139 5.42 13.87 8.68
N LYS A 140 5.06 12.58 8.69
CA LYS A 140 5.95 11.48 8.30
C LYS A 140 5.77 11.12 6.82
N SER A 141 5.79 12.11 5.95
CA SER A 141 5.62 11.92 4.49
C SER A 141 6.45 12.91 3.68
N GLY A 142 6.73 12.55 2.43
CA GLY A 142 7.53 13.37 1.52
C GLY A 142 7.34 12.95 0.07
N ALA A 143 7.77 13.80 -0.87
CA ALA A 143 7.72 13.48 -2.30
C ALA A 143 8.88 12.54 -2.67
N LEU A 144 8.60 11.55 -3.53
CA LEU A 144 9.62 10.67 -4.09
C LEU A 144 10.14 11.23 -5.41
N LYS A 145 11.46 11.23 -5.57
CA LYS A 145 12.11 11.47 -6.87
C LYS A 145 12.20 10.14 -7.61
N LEU A 146 11.33 9.94 -8.60
CA LEU A 146 11.22 8.69 -9.36
C LEU A 146 11.49 8.93 -10.84
N THR A 147 12.05 7.93 -11.52
CA THR A 147 12.11 7.91 -12.98
C THR A 147 10.73 7.65 -13.58
N GLU A 148 10.56 7.93 -14.88
CA GLU A 148 9.30 7.66 -15.57
C GLU A 148 8.92 6.17 -15.53
N GLU A 149 9.89 5.28 -15.70
CA GLU A 149 9.69 3.82 -15.60
C GLU A 149 9.22 3.40 -14.20
N GLN A 150 9.80 3.97 -13.14
CA GLN A 150 9.37 3.69 -11.76
C GLN A 150 7.94 4.14 -11.50
N LYS A 151 7.58 5.35 -11.98
CA LYS A 151 6.18 5.82 -11.90
C LYS A 151 5.27 4.88 -12.68
N TYR A 152 5.67 4.49 -13.89
CA TYR A 152 4.92 3.56 -14.72
C TYR A 152 4.69 2.22 -14.00
N ASP A 153 5.72 1.64 -13.37
CA ASP A 153 5.57 0.40 -12.60
C ASP A 153 4.65 0.53 -11.39
N ILE A 154 4.67 1.66 -10.67
CA ILE A 154 3.77 1.86 -9.53
C ILE A 154 2.30 1.80 -9.94
N PHE A 155 1.96 2.32 -11.13
CA PHE A 155 0.59 2.29 -11.65
C PHE A 155 0.26 0.99 -12.39
N ALA A 156 1.14 0.51 -13.28
CA ALA A 156 0.89 -0.61 -14.17
C ALA A 156 1.30 -1.97 -13.59
N GLY A 157 2.36 -2.02 -12.78
CA GLY A 157 2.92 -3.25 -12.23
C GLY A 157 3.70 -4.10 -13.24
N ILE A 158 4.48 -3.46 -14.12
CA ILE A 158 5.29 -4.12 -15.15
C ILE A 158 6.38 -5.04 -14.58
N ASN A 159 6.87 -4.74 -13.38
CA ASN A 159 7.92 -5.48 -12.67
C ASN A 159 7.35 -6.42 -11.60
N LEU A 160 6.02 -6.57 -11.50
CA LEU A 160 5.42 -7.55 -10.61
C LEU A 160 5.97 -8.96 -10.90
N SER A 161 6.08 -9.78 -9.86
CA SER A 161 6.26 -11.24 -10.00
C SER A 161 5.37 -11.89 -11.08
N GLU A 162 5.88 -12.94 -11.73
CA GLU A 162 5.19 -13.62 -12.85
C GLU A 162 3.78 -14.13 -12.49
N ASN A 163 3.58 -14.64 -11.27
CA ASN A 163 2.27 -15.11 -10.80
C ASN A 163 1.25 -13.97 -10.65
N LYS A 164 1.68 -12.72 -10.49
CA LYS A 164 0.83 -11.53 -10.45
C LYS A 164 0.62 -10.93 -11.84
N LYS A 165 1.62 -11.01 -12.73
CA LYS A 165 1.48 -10.54 -14.11
C LYS A 165 0.55 -11.46 -14.91
N ASN A 166 0.72 -12.78 -14.76
CA ASN A 166 -0.03 -13.79 -15.49
C ASN A 166 -1.21 -14.28 -14.62
N SER A 167 -2.23 -13.43 -14.50
CA SER A 167 -3.39 -13.68 -13.64
C SER A 167 -4.48 -14.50 -14.34
N SER A 168 -5.31 -15.17 -13.53
CA SER A 168 -6.49 -15.89 -14.01
C SER A 168 -7.64 -14.93 -14.28
N VAL A 169 -8.23 -14.98 -15.47
CA VAL A 169 -9.48 -14.29 -15.81
C VAL A 169 -10.49 -15.38 -16.18
N ASN A 170 -11.58 -15.48 -15.40
CA ASN A 170 -12.61 -16.52 -15.57
C ASN A 170 -12.06 -17.96 -15.67
N GLY A 171 -11.02 -18.26 -14.88
CA GLY A 171 -10.39 -19.58 -14.82
C GLY A 171 -9.29 -19.82 -15.85
N GLN A 172 -9.02 -18.87 -16.74
CA GLN A 172 -7.95 -18.96 -17.75
C GLN A 172 -6.77 -18.08 -17.37
N ILE A 173 -5.56 -18.65 -17.35
CA ILE A 173 -4.33 -17.87 -17.14
C ILE A 173 -4.01 -17.09 -18.41
N ILE A 174 -3.96 -15.77 -18.29
CA ILE A 174 -3.68 -14.86 -19.40
C ILE A 174 -2.38 -14.12 -19.12
N LYS A 175 -1.46 -14.15 -20.09
CA LYS A 175 -0.17 -13.50 -19.98
C LYS A 175 -0.35 -11.99 -19.79
N ASN A 176 0.32 -11.41 -18.80
CA ASN A 176 0.28 -9.98 -18.48
C ASN A 176 -1.12 -9.39 -18.20
N SER A 177 -2.13 -10.21 -17.90
CA SER A 177 -3.47 -9.73 -17.55
C SER A 177 -3.52 -8.95 -16.24
N GLY A 178 -2.56 -9.16 -15.34
CA GLY A 178 -2.43 -8.40 -14.10
C GLY A 178 -1.70 -7.07 -14.24
N VAL A 179 -1.08 -6.80 -15.39
CA VAL A 179 -0.37 -5.55 -15.69
C VAL A 179 -1.31 -4.59 -16.42
N ALA A 180 -1.67 -3.49 -15.77
CA ALA A 180 -2.64 -2.55 -16.32
C ALA A 180 -2.00 -1.70 -17.44
N ASN A 181 -2.77 -1.39 -18.49
CA ASN A 181 -2.35 -0.49 -19.57
C ASN A 181 -3.20 0.79 -19.65
N TYR A 182 -4.39 0.81 -19.04
CA TYR A 182 -5.22 2.00 -18.91
C TYR A 182 -5.62 2.27 -17.47
N ILE A 183 -5.78 3.54 -17.12
CA ILE A 183 -6.34 3.97 -15.85
C ILE A 183 -7.69 4.63 -16.08
N LEU A 184 -8.61 4.40 -15.16
CA LEU A 184 -9.95 4.97 -15.18
C LEU A 184 -10.21 5.64 -13.83
N ASN A 185 -10.31 6.97 -13.82
CA ASN A 185 -10.72 7.74 -12.65
C ASN A 185 -12.24 7.92 -12.67
N ILE A 186 -12.94 7.39 -11.67
CA ILE A 186 -14.41 7.42 -11.61
C ILE A 186 -14.88 8.39 -10.53
N ASP A 187 -15.70 9.35 -10.96
CA ASP A 187 -16.30 10.40 -10.13
C ASP A 187 -17.84 10.35 -10.11
N ASP A 188 -18.48 9.58 -11.01
CA ASP A 188 -19.95 9.56 -11.23
C ASP A 188 -20.49 8.12 -11.17
N GLU A 189 -21.73 7.98 -10.70
CA GLU A 189 -22.46 6.71 -10.57
C GLU A 189 -23.07 6.25 -11.91
N ASN A 190 -23.23 7.13 -12.91
CA ASN A 190 -23.88 6.83 -14.19
C ASN A 190 -22.88 6.57 -15.35
N LEU A 191 -21.95 5.63 -15.15
CA LEU A 191 -20.98 5.25 -16.17
C LEU A 191 -21.63 4.34 -17.24
N THR A 192 -21.52 4.70 -18.53
CA THR A 192 -21.92 3.86 -19.67
C THR A 192 -20.68 3.27 -20.33
N GLN A 193 -20.85 2.28 -21.21
CA GLN A 193 -19.73 1.67 -21.94
C GLN A 193 -18.94 2.73 -22.74
N ASP A 194 -19.62 3.62 -23.45
CA ASP A 194 -18.97 4.66 -24.25
C ASP A 194 -18.26 5.71 -23.40
N THR A 195 -18.87 6.15 -22.30
CA THR A 195 -18.21 7.13 -21.41
C THR A 195 -17.02 6.51 -20.70
N CYS A 196 -17.11 5.24 -20.27
CA CYS A 196 -15.99 4.48 -19.73
C CYS A 196 -14.80 4.48 -20.69
N LEU A 197 -15.02 4.09 -21.96
CA LEU A 197 -13.94 4.00 -22.96
C LEU A 197 -13.31 5.36 -23.26
N LYS A 198 -14.11 6.44 -23.33
CA LYS A 198 -13.61 7.81 -23.54
C LYS A 198 -12.79 8.35 -22.38
N MET A 199 -13.03 7.86 -21.16
CA MET A 199 -12.31 8.27 -19.96
C MET A 199 -11.01 7.49 -19.72
N LEU A 200 -10.76 6.41 -20.48
CA LEU A 200 -9.53 5.65 -20.35
C LEU A 200 -8.33 6.49 -20.74
N GLN A 201 -7.34 6.54 -19.86
CA GLN A 201 -6.06 7.18 -20.13
C GLN A 201 -4.96 6.10 -20.18
N PRO A 202 -4.07 6.10 -21.19
CA PRO A 202 -2.90 5.23 -21.18
C PRO A 202 -2.09 5.44 -19.90
N ILE A 203 -1.79 4.36 -19.17
CA ILE A 203 -1.12 4.49 -17.85
C ILE A 203 0.27 5.11 -17.99
N GLU A 204 1.00 4.77 -19.06
CA GLU A 204 2.33 5.31 -19.31
C GLU A 204 2.31 6.85 -19.38
N GLU A 205 1.38 7.42 -20.16
CA GLU A 205 1.21 8.87 -20.27
C GLU A 205 0.67 9.49 -18.97
N TYR A 206 -0.31 8.83 -18.34
CA TYR A 206 -0.86 9.30 -17.07
C TYR A 206 0.22 9.42 -15.98
N ALA A 207 1.09 8.40 -15.87
CA ALA A 207 2.10 8.28 -14.82
C ALA A 207 3.17 9.38 -14.88
N LYS A 208 3.55 9.85 -16.07
CA LYS A 208 4.58 10.89 -16.26
C LYS A 208 4.29 12.15 -15.44
N PHE A 209 3.02 12.56 -15.43
CA PHE A 209 2.56 13.79 -14.78
C PHE A 209 2.18 13.63 -13.30
N GLN A 210 2.24 12.41 -12.75
CA GLN A 210 1.90 12.20 -11.34
C GLN A 210 3.09 12.52 -10.43
N THR A 211 2.79 13.14 -9.29
CA THR A 211 3.70 13.21 -8.15
C THR A 211 3.34 12.09 -7.18
N ILE A 212 4.33 11.29 -6.80
CA ILE A 212 4.15 10.17 -5.87
C ILE A 212 4.83 10.53 -4.56
N TYR A 213 4.13 10.27 -3.46
CA TYR A 213 4.60 10.54 -2.12
C TYR A 213 4.79 9.23 -1.37
N PHE A 214 5.78 9.19 -0.49
CA PHE A 214 5.83 8.18 0.55
C PHE A 214 5.17 8.69 1.82
N ALA A 215 4.57 7.82 2.60
CA ALA A 215 4.23 8.12 3.99
C ALA A 215 4.52 6.93 4.91
N CYS A 216 5.00 7.24 6.10
CA CYS A 216 5.29 6.26 7.13
C CYS A 216 4.12 6.21 8.12
N LYS A 217 3.34 5.11 8.07
CA LYS A 217 2.14 4.93 8.90
C LYS A 217 2.43 4.01 10.08
N ALA A 218 2.10 4.47 11.28
CA ALA A 218 2.41 3.74 12.51
C ALA A 218 1.81 2.33 12.55
N LEU A 219 2.60 1.39 13.08
CA LEU A 219 2.16 0.11 13.60
C LEU A 219 2.33 0.12 15.12
N ASN A 220 1.31 -0.36 15.82
CA ASN A 220 1.19 -0.20 17.26
C ASN A 220 0.83 -1.54 17.94
N TYR A 221 1.45 -1.80 19.08
CA TYR A 221 1.02 -2.79 20.07
C TYR A 221 -0.07 -2.19 20.95
N ARG A 222 -1.26 -2.80 20.95
CA ARG A 222 -2.41 -2.38 21.76
C ARG A 222 -2.46 -3.28 22.99
N PHE A 223 -2.01 -2.76 24.13
CA PHE A 223 -1.75 -3.55 25.34
C PHE A 223 -3.00 -4.29 25.84
N ASP A 224 -4.11 -3.58 26.03
CA ASP A 224 -5.36 -4.16 26.58
C ASP A 224 -5.92 -5.31 25.73
N ARG A 225 -5.58 -5.31 24.43
CA ARG A 225 -6.04 -6.31 23.47
C ARG A 225 -4.97 -7.35 23.16
N ASN A 226 -3.76 -7.20 23.72
CA ASN A 226 -2.56 -7.99 23.42
C ASN A 226 -2.40 -8.25 21.91
N LYS A 227 -2.44 -7.19 21.09
CA LYS A 227 -2.45 -7.34 19.62
C LYS A 227 -1.84 -6.19 18.83
N TRP A 228 -1.35 -6.53 17.65
CA TRP A 228 -0.90 -5.63 16.57
C TRP A 228 -1.40 -6.15 15.22
N ASP A 229 -1.10 -5.45 14.11
CA ASP A 229 -1.63 -5.78 12.78
C ASP A 229 -0.78 -6.80 11.99
N GLY A 230 -0.20 -7.79 12.69
CA GLY A 230 0.55 -8.90 12.11
C GLY A 230 1.97 -8.53 11.59
N PRO A 231 2.56 -9.35 10.70
CA PRO A 231 3.95 -9.22 10.26
C PRO A 231 4.10 -8.16 9.17
N ARG A 232 3.66 -6.93 9.44
CA ARG A 232 3.81 -5.83 8.46
C ARG A 232 5.28 -5.39 8.43
N PRO A 233 5.91 -5.32 7.24
CA PRO A 233 7.24 -4.74 7.10
C PRO A 233 7.28 -3.31 7.63
N LEU A 234 8.36 -2.97 8.32
CA LEU A 234 8.57 -1.68 8.97
C LEU A 234 9.74 -0.95 8.31
N SER A 235 9.54 0.31 7.92
CA SER A 235 10.61 1.15 7.38
C SER A 235 11.46 1.78 8.47
N VAL A 236 10.84 2.10 9.60
CA VAL A 236 11.52 2.44 10.85
C VAL A 236 10.87 1.58 11.92
N TYR A 237 11.66 0.88 12.72
CA TYR A 237 11.15 0.12 13.85
C TYR A 237 11.66 0.68 15.17
N VAL A 238 10.88 0.43 16.21
CA VAL A 238 11.24 0.79 17.59
C VAL A 238 11.88 -0.43 18.21
N ASP A 239 13.20 -0.39 18.35
CA ASP A 239 13.95 -1.41 19.05
C ASP A 239 13.80 -1.22 20.56
N TRP A 240 12.88 -1.98 21.16
CA TRP A 240 12.66 -1.97 22.61
C TRP A 240 13.69 -2.87 23.31
N PHE A 241 14.25 -2.38 24.42
CA PHE A 241 15.21 -3.13 25.22
C PHE A 241 15.13 -2.74 26.70
N VAL A 242 15.73 -3.55 27.57
CA VAL A 242 15.88 -3.22 28.99
C VAL A 242 17.30 -2.74 29.23
N ASP A 243 17.44 -1.55 29.80
CA ASP A 243 18.71 -1.03 30.32
C ASP A 243 18.54 -0.67 31.80
N ASN A 244 19.40 -1.23 32.66
CA ASN A 244 19.38 -1.00 34.10
C ASN A 244 17.99 -1.19 34.75
N GLY A 245 17.24 -2.21 34.31
CA GLY A 245 15.90 -2.52 34.79
C GLY A 245 14.80 -1.59 34.27
N LYS A 246 15.13 -0.65 33.38
CA LYS A 246 14.18 0.25 32.71
C LYS A 246 13.96 -0.15 31.27
N LEU A 247 12.72 -0.02 30.81
CA LEU A 247 12.34 -0.15 29.41
C LEU A 247 12.74 1.10 28.64
N ASP A 248 13.66 0.96 27.70
CA ASP A 248 14.11 2.01 26.80
C ASP A 248 13.87 1.59 25.33
N ALA A 249 14.09 2.54 24.40
CA ALA A 249 13.84 2.37 22.99
C ALA A 249 14.87 3.09 22.11
N HIS A 250 15.28 2.43 21.03
CA HIS A 250 16.03 3.03 19.94
C HIS A 250 15.21 3.02 18.64
N LEU A 251 15.34 4.07 17.82
CA LEU A 251 14.71 4.10 16.50
C LEU A 251 15.70 3.61 15.45
N ALA A 252 15.43 2.45 14.86
CA ALA A 252 16.27 1.86 13.83
C ALA A 252 15.80 2.29 12.43
N PHE A 253 16.70 2.96 11.70
CA PHE A 253 16.48 3.44 10.33
C PHE A 253 17.19 2.58 9.27
N ASP A 254 18.04 1.66 9.72
CA ASP A 254 18.76 0.73 8.86
C ASP A 254 17.87 -0.44 8.43
N ASN A 255 18.20 -1.03 7.29
CA ASN A 255 17.51 -2.21 6.74
C ASN A 255 15.98 -2.05 6.65
N PRO A 256 15.47 -0.97 6.03
CA PRO A 256 14.04 -0.72 5.94
C PRO A 256 13.31 -1.88 5.26
N LEU A 257 12.16 -2.25 5.82
CA LEU A 257 11.27 -3.34 5.38
C LEU A 257 11.80 -4.76 5.61
N GLU A 258 12.98 -4.94 6.20
CA GLU A 258 13.51 -6.26 6.56
C GLU A 258 12.95 -6.77 7.90
N HIS A 259 12.70 -5.86 8.84
CA HIS A 259 12.03 -6.15 10.10
C HIS A 259 10.53 -5.95 10.00
N ASN A 260 9.77 -6.69 10.81
CA ASN A 260 8.30 -6.65 10.75
C ASN A 260 7.62 -6.61 12.11
N GLY A 261 6.32 -6.30 12.09
CA GLY A 261 5.50 -6.16 13.29
C GLY A 261 5.46 -7.36 14.23
N ASN A 262 5.56 -8.59 13.73
CA ASN A 262 5.58 -9.76 14.61
C ASN A 262 6.89 -9.84 15.38
N GLU A 263 8.02 -9.66 14.71
CA GLU A 263 9.34 -9.67 15.35
C GLU A 263 9.42 -8.65 16.49
N VAL A 264 9.10 -7.39 16.19
CA VAL A 264 9.19 -6.29 17.16
C VAL A 264 8.11 -6.40 18.23
N GLY A 265 6.89 -6.81 17.85
CA GLY A 265 5.77 -6.98 18.76
C GLY A 265 5.99 -8.11 19.77
N GLU A 266 6.51 -9.25 19.32
CA GLU A 266 6.87 -10.38 20.18
C GLU A 266 8.01 -10.03 21.12
N LYS A 267 9.07 -9.36 20.61
CA LYS A 267 10.17 -8.88 21.45
C LYS A 267 9.67 -7.97 22.57
N LEU A 268 8.88 -6.95 22.24
CA LEU A 268 8.30 -6.05 23.24
C LEU A 268 7.43 -6.83 24.24
N ARG A 269 6.56 -7.74 23.76
CA ARG A 269 5.70 -8.54 24.64
C ARG A 269 6.51 -9.38 25.64
N ASN A 270 7.60 -9.99 25.21
CA ASN A 270 8.49 -10.75 26.09
C ASN A 270 9.14 -9.87 27.14
N ILE A 271 9.64 -8.69 26.76
CA ILE A 271 10.20 -7.72 27.71
C ILE A 271 9.15 -7.29 28.75
N LEU A 272 7.91 -7.02 28.33
CA LEU A 272 6.83 -6.66 29.26
C LEU A 272 6.54 -7.77 30.28
N ASN A 273 6.60 -9.04 29.85
CA ASN A 273 6.45 -10.19 30.74
C ASN A 273 7.61 -10.32 31.73
N GLU A 274 8.86 -10.12 31.27
CA GLU A 274 10.06 -10.13 32.12
C GLU A 274 10.02 -9.02 33.19
N LEU A 275 9.56 -7.83 32.80
CA LEU A 275 9.31 -6.70 33.69
C LEU A 275 8.05 -6.86 34.55
N LYS A 276 7.32 -7.98 34.40
CA LYS A 276 6.10 -8.34 35.14
C LYS A 276 4.99 -7.28 35.04
N ILE A 277 4.86 -6.63 33.89
CA ILE A 277 3.82 -5.63 33.60
C ILE A 277 2.47 -6.32 33.47
N LYS A 278 1.54 -6.01 34.38
CA LYS A 278 0.17 -6.59 34.41
C LYS A 278 -0.89 -5.58 33.98
N LYS A 279 -0.66 -4.30 34.27
CA LYS A 279 -1.50 -3.17 33.88
C LYS A 279 -0.64 -2.18 33.11
N PHE A 280 -1.26 -1.43 32.20
CA PHE A 280 -0.52 -0.44 31.41
C PHE A 280 0.17 0.61 32.30
N ASP A 281 -0.46 1.00 33.41
CA ASP A 281 0.12 1.96 34.36
C ASP A 281 1.39 1.46 35.08
N ASP A 282 1.65 0.16 35.13
CA ASP A 282 2.89 -0.38 35.71
C ASP A 282 4.12 0.13 34.94
N LEU A 283 3.95 0.49 33.66
CA LEU A 283 5.00 1.08 32.83
C LEU A 283 5.57 2.38 33.42
N ARG A 284 4.79 3.14 34.20
CA ARG A 284 5.27 4.40 34.80
C ARG A 284 6.47 4.19 35.73
N GLY A 285 6.58 3.01 36.35
CA GLY A 285 7.67 2.67 37.25
C GLY A 285 8.93 2.15 36.55
N VAL A 286 8.83 1.76 35.28
CA VAL A 286 9.92 1.08 34.56
C VAL A 286 10.34 1.78 33.27
N LEU A 287 9.62 2.79 32.78
CA LEU A 287 10.03 3.51 31.56
C LEU A 287 11.29 4.35 31.79
N SER A 288 12.22 4.26 30.85
CA SER A 288 13.36 5.17 30.76
C SER A 288 12.90 6.61 30.50
N PRO A 289 13.56 7.63 31.09
CA PRO A 289 13.25 9.04 30.80
C PRO A 289 13.46 9.42 29.32
N ASN A 290 14.20 8.63 28.56
CA ASN A 290 14.43 8.84 27.13
C ASN A 290 13.21 8.46 26.27
N VAL A 291 12.29 7.65 26.80
CA VAL A 291 11.10 7.21 26.07
C VAL A 291 10.02 8.28 26.12
N LYS A 292 9.70 8.85 24.96
CA LYS A 292 8.65 9.87 24.84
C LYS A 292 7.27 9.26 25.08
N CYS A 293 6.59 9.79 26.09
CA CYS A 293 5.29 9.31 26.54
C CYS A 293 4.24 10.42 26.43
N TYR A 294 3.01 10.03 26.05
CA TYR A 294 1.85 10.89 26.08
C TYR A 294 0.91 10.50 27.22
N PHE A 295 0.72 11.42 28.16
CA PHE A 295 -0.10 11.24 29.38
C PHE A 295 -1.48 11.92 29.32
N GLY A 296 -1.85 12.51 28.18
CA GLY A 296 -3.03 13.36 28.08
C GLY A 296 -2.74 14.82 28.43
N LYS A 297 -3.52 15.71 27.81
CA LYS A 297 -3.78 17.08 28.27
C LYS A 297 -5.28 17.24 28.31
#